data_AF-A0A502CIW7-F1
#
_entry.id   AF-A0A502CIW7-F1
#
_cell.length_a   1.000
_cell.length_b   1.000
_cell.length_c   1.000
_cell.angle_alpha   90.00
_cell.angle_beta   90.00
_cell.angle_gamma   90.00
#
_symmetry.space_group_name_H-M   'P 1'
#
loop_
_entity.id
_entity.type
_entity.pdbx_description
1 polymer ?
#
loop_
_entity_poly.entity_id
_entity_poly.type
_entity_poly.pdbx_seq_one_letter_code
_entity_poly.pdbx_strand_id
1 'polypeptide(L)'
;MFDIAPTELLLVAFVALVVIGPKDLPKAMRLVGYWVGKARGVARQFRSGFDSMVREAELEEMEKKWASENERIMREHPTDDPVAPDSMAVEPGAEPALPFDDPAPPVMVERPVIEAAPQDKPAPDPDGASS
;
A
#
# COMPACT_ATOMS: atom_id res chain seq x y z
N MET A 1 17.56 27.55 2.45
CA MET A 1 16.94 28.81 2.92
C MET A 1 15.71 28.58 3.82
N PHE A 2 15.60 27.42 4.47
CA PHE A 2 14.70 27.20 5.61
C PHE A 2 15.56 26.64 6.73
N ASP A 3 16.17 27.54 7.48
CA ASP A 3 16.78 27.19 8.76
C ASP A 3 15.61 27.29 9.74
N ILE A 4 14.89 26.19 9.96
CA ILE A 4 13.90 26.08 11.04
C ILE A 4 14.69 25.43 12.18
N ALA A 5 15.38 26.26 12.93
CA ALA A 5 16.06 25.82 14.13
C ALA A 5 15.01 25.38 15.17
N PRO A 6 15.34 24.43 16.06
CA PRO A 6 14.46 24.03 17.15
C PRO A 6 13.94 25.22 17.99
N THR A 7 14.75 26.27 18.11
CA THR A 7 14.40 27.52 18.81
C THR A 7 13.25 28.28 18.13
N GLU A 8 13.23 28.37 16.80
CA GLU A 8 12.17 29.07 16.06
C GLU A 8 10.86 28.30 16.14
N LEU A 9 10.93 26.96 16.09
CA LEU A 9 9.78 26.10 16.35
C LEU A 9 9.22 26.32 17.77
N LEU A 10 10.08 26.48 18.78
CA LEU A 10 9.69 26.82 20.15
C LEU A 10 9.02 28.20 20.24
N LEU A 11 9.56 29.20 19.55
CA LEU A 11 8.98 30.54 19.47
C LEU A 11 7.57 30.49 18.88
N VAL A 12 7.39 29.79 17.76
CA VAL A 12 6.09 29.62 17.12
C VAL A 12 5.11 28.88 18.02
N ALA A 13 5.56 27.81 18.70
CA ALA A 13 4.74 27.09 19.67
C ALA A 13 4.30 27.99 20.83
N PHE A 14 5.20 28.84 21.34
CA PHE A 14 4.87 29.81 22.38
C PHE A 14 3.83 30.83 21.91
N VAL A 15 4.03 31.41 20.72
CA VAL A 15 3.06 32.35 20.13
C VAL A 15 1.70 31.67 19.91
N ALA A 16 1.68 30.43 19.40
CA ALA A 16 0.46 29.66 19.23
C ALA A 16 -0.27 29.42 20.56
N LEU A 17 0.45 29.13 21.64
CA LEU A 17 -0.13 28.99 22.97
C LEU A 17 -0.73 30.29 23.50
N VAL A 18 -0.13 31.44 23.21
CA VAL A 18 -0.65 32.75 23.65
C VAL A 18 -1.87 33.16 22.83
N VAL A 19 -1.83 33.00 21.50
CA VAL A 19 -2.87 33.45 20.60
C VAL A 19 -4.10 32.55 20.64
N ILE A 20 -3.91 31.23 20.60
CA ILE A 20 -4.99 30.24 20.58
C ILE A 20 -5.40 29.88 22.02
N GLY A 21 -4.45 29.93 22.95
CA GLY A 21 -4.65 29.47 24.32
C GLY A 21 -4.24 28.00 24.51
N PRO A 22 -3.63 27.64 25.67
CA PRO A 22 -3.14 26.28 25.93
C PRO A 22 -4.26 25.22 25.99
N LYS A 23 -5.51 25.63 26.26
CA LYS A 23 -6.66 24.72 26.34
C LYS A 23 -7.32 24.45 25.00
N ASP A 24 -7.14 25.35 24.03
CA ASP A 24 -7.76 25.23 22.71
C ASP A 24 -6.78 24.73 21.64
N LEU A 25 -5.47 24.87 21.87
CA LEU A 25 -4.44 24.25 21.01
C LEU A 25 -4.64 22.73 20.83
N PRO A 26 -4.95 21.92 21.87
CA PRO A 26 -5.23 20.48 21.69
C PRO A 26 -6.44 20.20 20.80
N LYS A 27 -7.47 21.05 20.86
CA LYS A 27 -8.65 20.93 20.00
C LYS A 27 -8.31 21.31 18.56
N ALA A 28 -7.54 22.38 18.36
CA ALA A 28 -7.08 22.83 17.05
C ALA A 28 -6.18 21.79 16.37
N MET A 29 -5.23 21.19 17.10
CA MET A 29 -4.39 20.10 16.59
C MET A 29 -5.20 18.89 16.14
N ARG A 30 -6.28 18.54 16.88
CA ARG A 30 -7.19 17.45 16.48
C ARG A 30 -7.93 17.78 15.19
N LEU A 31 -8.38 19.03 15.02
CA LEU A 31 -9.04 19.47 13.80
C LEU A 31 -8.08 19.42 12.60
N VAL A 32 -6.90 20.03 12.73
CA VAL A 32 -5.87 20.02 11.68
C VAL A 32 -5.45 18.58 11.36
N GLY A 33 -5.20 17.77 12.39
CA GLY A 33 -4.84 16.37 12.23
C GLY A 33 -5.91 15.54 11.52
N TYR A 34 -7.19 15.77 11.82
CA TYR A 34 -8.30 15.13 11.12
C TYR A 34 -8.32 15.50 9.63
N TRP A 35 -8.19 16.79 9.30
CA TRP A 35 -8.16 17.27 7.91
C TRP A 35 -6.96 16.73 7.14
N VAL A 36 -5.77 16.79 7.74
CA VAL A 36 -4.54 16.23 7.16
C VAL A 36 -4.65 14.71 6.98
N GLY A 37 -5.22 14.00 7.95
CA GLY A 37 -5.45 12.57 7.88
C GLY A 37 -6.40 12.18 6.74
N LYS A 38 -7.49 12.93 6.58
CA LYS A 38 -8.45 12.75 5.48
C LYS A 38 -7.80 13.04 4.12
N ALA A 39 -7.06 14.14 4.01
CA ALA A 39 -6.31 14.48 2.80
C ALA A 39 -5.27 13.40 2.45
N ARG A 40 -4.57 12.85 3.45
CA ARG A 40 -3.61 11.75 3.26
C ARG A 40 -4.27 10.43 2.87
N GLY A 41 -5.49 10.17 3.35
CA GLY A 41 -6.30 9.02 2.90
C GLY A 41 -6.69 9.16 1.42
N VAL A 42 -7.16 10.34 1.05
CA VAL A 42 -7.52 10.69 -0.33
C VAL A 42 -6.29 10.64 -1.25
N ALA A 43 -5.15 11.19 -0.82
CA ALA A 43 -3.90 11.15 -1.58
C ALA A 43 -3.37 9.71 -1.79
N ARG A 44 -3.64 8.78 -0.86
CA ARG A 44 -3.29 7.36 -1.05
C ARG A 44 -4.13 6.70 -2.14
N GLN A 45 -5.43 7.04 -2.22
CA GLN A 45 -6.33 6.58 -3.27
C GLN A 45 -5.98 7.22 -4.63
N PHE A 46 -5.55 8.47 -4.63
CA PHE A 46 -5.03 9.11 -5.84
C PHE A 46 -3.68 8.55 -6.25
N ARG A 47 -2.80 8.16 -5.31
CA ARG A 47 -1.53 7.49 -5.66
C ARG A 47 -1.79 6.18 -6.41
N SER A 48 -2.72 5.36 -5.93
CA SER A 48 -3.07 4.10 -6.62
C SER A 48 -3.76 4.33 -7.96
N GLY A 49 -4.65 5.34 -8.07
CA GLY A 49 -5.29 5.71 -9.34
C GLY A 49 -4.35 6.43 -10.32
N PHE A 50 -3.39 7.18 -9.81
CA PHE A 50 -2.37 7.88 -10.59
C PHE A 50 -1.32 6.89 -11.08
N ASP A 51 -0.92 5.88 -10.31
CA ASP A 51 -0.04 4.82 -10.83
C ASP A 51 -0.70 4.05 -11.99
N SER A 52 -2.02 3.87 -11.99
CA SER A 52 -2.73 3.30 -13.15
C SER A 52 -2.84 4.27 -14.32
N MET A 53 -3.14 5.55 -14.08
CA MET A 53 -3.20 6.56 -15.15
C MET A 53 -1.83 6.93 -15.72
N VAL A 54 -0.77 6.93 -14.90
CA VAL A 54 0.62 7.16 -15.34
C VAL A 54 1.11 5.95 -16.10
N ARG A 55 0.75 4.71 -15.73
CA ARG A 55 0.99 3.57 -16.61
C ARG A 55 0.36 3.81 -17.98
N GLU A 56 -0.89 4.28 -18.03
CA GLU A 56 -1.61 4.59 -19.27
C GLU A 56 -0.96 5.75 -20.06
N ALA A 57 -0.53 6.82 -19.38
CA ALA A 57 0.07 8.00 -20.01
C ALA A 57 1.55 7.82 -20.39
N GLU A 58 2.31 7.04 -19.60
CA GLU A 58 3.65 6.57 -19.96
C GLU A 58 3.55 5.62 -21.16
N LEU A 59 2.49 4.82 -21.31
CA LEU A 59 2.29 3.99 -22.50
C LEU A 59 2.10 4.85 -23.76
N GLU A 60 1.34 5.94 -23.70
CA GLU A 60 1.08 6.81 -24.86
C GLU A 60 2.34 7.59 -25.30
N GLU A 61 3.16 8.06 -24.35
CA GLU A 61 4.45 8.72 -24.66
C GLU A 61 5.57 7.71 -25.04
N MET A 62 5.56 6.50 -24.48
CA MET A 62 6.48 5.42 -24.84
C MET A 62 6.17 4.86 -26.23
N GLU A 63 4.90 4.69 -26.59
CA GLU A 63 4.47 4.22 -27.91
C GLU A 63 4.88 5.21 -29.01
N LYS A 64 4.75 6.51 -28.76
CA LYS A 64 5.21 7.55 -29.70
C LYS A 64 6.72 7.53 -29.90
N LYS A 65 7.49 7.34 -28.82
CA LYS A 65 8.95 7.19 -28.89
C LYS A 65 9.35 5.90 -29.60
N TRP A 66 8.70 4.78 -29.28
CA TRP A 66 8.93 3.47 -29.90
C TRP A 66 8.59 3.48 -31.39
N ALA A 67 7.48 4.09 -31.80
CA ALA A 67 7.09 4.22 -33.20
C ALA A 67 8.12 5.04 -34.00
N SER A 68 8.58 6.16 -33.44
CA SER A 68 9.60 7.01 -34.09
C SER A 68 10.97 6.32 -34.20
N GLU A 69 11.33 5.51 -33.20
CA GLU A 69 12.57 4.73 -33.19
C GLU A 69 12.48 3.53 -34.15
N ASN A 70 11.36 2.82 -34.17
CA ASN A 70 11.11 1.71 -35.08
C ASN A 70 11.08 2.17 -36.55
N GLU A 71 10.51 3.34 -36.84
CA GLU A 71 10.55 3.94 -38.17
C GLU A 71 11.97 4.32 -38.58
N ARG A 72 12.81 4.79 -37.64
CA ARG A 72 14.22 5.06 -37.89
C ARG A 72 15.00 3.78 -38.17
N ILE A 73 14.82 2.73 -37.37
CA ILE A 73 15.46 1.42 -37.55
C ILE A 73 15.06 0.78 -38.88
N MET A 74 13.79 0.86 -39.28
CA MET A 74 13.30 0.34 -40.57
C MET A 74 13.82 1.14 -41.77
N ARG A 75 14.10 2.43 -41.59
CA ARG A 75 14.70 3.30 -42.63
C ARG A 75 16.21 3.04 -42.76
N GLU A 76 16.88 2.72 -41.66
CA GLU A 76 18.32 2.46 -41.59
C GLU A 76 18.68 1.00 -41.94
N HIS A 77 17.77 0.05 -41.71
CA HIS A 77 17.88 -1.36 -42.09
C HIS A 77 16.63 -1.83 -42.85
N PRO A 78 16.56 -1.60 -44.18
CA PRO A 78 15.59 -2.29 -45.02
C PRO A 78 15.81 -3.79 -44.84
N THR A 79 14.78 -4.53 -44.45
CA THR A 79 14.86 -5.99 -44.25
C THR A 79 14.97 -6.69 -45.60
N ASP A 80 16.14 -6.60 -46.23
CA ASP A 80 16.58 -7.49 -47.29
C ASP A 80 17.36 -8.63 -46.62
N ASP A 81 16.67 -9.54 -45.92
CA ASP A 81 17.14 -10.92 -45.76
C ASP A 81 16.06 -11.77 -45.06
N PRO A 82 15.48 -12.79 -45.73
CA PRO A 82 14.59 -13.73 -45.09
C PRO A 82 15.44 -14.67 -44.22
N VAL A 83 15.48 -14.43 -42.91
CA VAL A 83 16.09 -15.38 -41.97
C VAL A 83 15.23 -16.63 -41.94
N ALA A 84 15.71 -17.68 -42.62
CA ALA A 84 15.16 -19.02 -42.53
C ALA A 84 15.13 -19.46 -41.05
N PRO A 85 14.08 -20.16 -40.59
CA PRO A 85 14.02 -20.61 -39.21
C PRO A 85 15.09 -21.69 -39.04
N ASP A 86 16.20 -21.33 -38.39
CA ASP A 86 17.24 -22.28 -38.03
C ASP A 86 16.65 -23.22 -36.98
N SER A 87 16.31 -24.41 -37.43
CA SER A 87 15.79 -25.51 -36.65
C SER A 87 16.89 -25.99 -35.70
N MET A 88 17.03 -25.33 -34.55
CA MET A 88 17.76 -25.89 -33.43
C MET A 88 16.94 -27.03 -32.85
N ALA A 89 17.29 -28.24 -33.28
CA ALA A 89 16.81 -29.50 -32.74
C ALA A 89 17.04 -29.51 -31.21
N VAL A 90 15.95 -29.53 -30.45
CA VAL A 90 15.98 -29.84 -29.02
C VAL A 90 16.23 -31.35 -28.91
N GLU A 91 17.44 -31.74 -28.53
CA GLU A 91 17.72 -33.12 -28.13
C GLU A 91 16.90 -33.47 -26.87
N PRO A 92 16.15 -34.59 -26.87
CA PRO A 92 15.36 -34.99 -25.72
C PRO A 92 16.27 -35.78 -24.78
N GLY A 93 16.87 -35.13 -23.78
CA GLY A 93 17.78 -35.87 -22.90
C GLY A 93 18.46 -35.05 -21.82
N ALA A 94 17.70 -34.35 -20.98
CA ALA A 94 18.19 -33.96 -19.65
C ALA A 94 17.00 -33.62 -18.75
N GLU A 95 16.49 -34.63 -18.04
CA GLU A 95 15.55 -34.43 -16.94
C GLU A 95 16.28 -33.73 -15.78
N PRO A 96 15.81 -32.55 -15.31
CA PRO A 96 16.30 -31.99 -14.07
C PRO A 96 15.71 -32.82 -12.92
N ALA A 97 16.57 -33.59 -12.24
CA ALA A 97 16.21 -34.26 -11.00
C ALA A 97 15.90 -33.21 -9.92
N LEU A 98 14.62 -32.93 -9.72
CA LEU A 98 14.11 -32.29 -8.50
C LEU A 98 13.40 -33.37 -7.66
N PRO A 99 13.68 -33.49 -6.35
CA PRO A 99 13.03 -34.47 -5.50
C PRO A 99 11.54 -34.08 -5.36
N PHE A 100 10.65 -34.92 -5.88
CA PHE A 100 9.22 -34.80 -5.63
C PHE A 100 8.88 -35.26 -4.21
N ASP A 101 8.17 -34.38 -3.51
CA ASP A 101 7.01 -34.60 -2.64
C ASP A 101 7.01 -35.79 -1.68
N ASP A 102 7.07 -35.46 -0.39
CA ASP A 102 6.23 -36.12 0.61
C ASP A 102 5.09 -35.13 0.96
N PRO A 103 3.81 -35.41 0.66
CA PRO A 103 2.72 -34.49 0.96
C PRO A 103 2.38 -34.61 2.44
N ALA A 104 3.15 -33.95 3.31
CA ALA A 104 2.69 -33.71 4.66
C ALA A 104 1.42 -32.83 4.57
N PRO A 105 0.29 -33.24 5.17
CA PRO A 105 -0.92 -32.42 5.15
C PRO A 105 -0.63 -31.07 5.80
N PRO A 106 -1.23 -29.97 5.31
CA PRO A 106 -0.96 -28.65 5.85
C PRO A 106 -1.30 -28.62 7.34
N VAL A 107 -0.35 -28.17 8.16
CA VAL A 107 -0.57 -27.97 9.60
C VAL A 107 -1.58 -26.84 9.77
N MET A 108 -2.81 -27.20 10.12
CA MET A 108 -3.87 -26.26 10.46
C MET A 108 -3.58 -25.69 11.85
N VAL A 109 -3.31 -24.39 11.94
CA VAL A 109 -3.24 -23.71 13.23
C VAL A 109 -4.68 -23.49 13.72
N GLU A 110 -4.98 -23.94 14.93
CA GLU A 110 -6.34 -23.91 15.49
C GLU A 110 -6.85 -22.47 15.65
N ARG A 111 -8.10 -22.23 15.23
CA ARG A 111 -8.72 -20.91 15.30
C ARG A 111 -8.92 -20.54 16.78
N PRO A 112 -8.46 -19.37 17.25
CA PRO A 112 -8.62 -19.02 18.66
C PRO A 112 -10.10 -18.99 19.03
N VAL A 113 -10.47 -19.81 20.02
CA VAL A 113 -11.80 -19.79 20.63
C VAL A 113 -11.88 -18.51 21.46
N ILE A 114 -12.73 -17.58 21.03
CA ILE A 114 -13.12 -16.45 21.88
C ILE A 114 -14.12 -17.01 22.89
N GLU A 115 -13.66 -17.26 24.10
CA GLU A 115 -14.53 -17.60 25.21
C GLU A 115 -15.37 -16.36 25.56
N ALA A 116 -16.70 -16.51 25.50
CA ALA A 116 -17.61 -15.45 25.89
C ALA A 116 -17.37 -15.10 27.37
N ALA A 117 -17.25 -13.80 27.66
CA ALA A 117 -17.04 -13.31 29.01
C ALA A 117 -18.10 -13.90 29.97
N PRO A 118 -17.73 -14.20 31.24
CA PRO A 118 -18.67 -14.75 32.21
C PRO A 118 -19.91 -13.85 32.33
N GLN A 119 -21.07 -14.42 32.02
CA GLN A 119 -22.35 -13.79 32.28
C GLN A 119 -22.47 -13.58 33.79
N ASP A 120 -22.48 -12.31 34.20
CA ASP A 120 -22.67 -11.87 35.57
C ASP A 120 -24.07 -12.34 36.02
N LYS A 121 -24.10 -13.28 36.95
CA LYS A 121 -25.36 -13.77 37.52
C LYS A 121 -25.98 -12.64 38.35
N PRO A 122 -27.26 -12.28 38.17
CA PRO A 122 -27.91 -11.37 39.09
C PRO A 122 -27.88 -12.00 40.49
N ALA A 123 -27.36 -11.24 41.45
CA ALA A 123 -27.40 -11.60 42.87
C ALA A 123 -28.86 -11.82 43.31
N PRO A 124 -29.16 -12.82 44.16
CA PRO A 124 -30.48 -12.94 44.75
C PRO A 124 -30.69 -11.81 45.78
N ASP A 125 -31.77 -11.06 45.61
CA ASP A 125 -32.20 -10.03 46.57
C ASP A 125 -32.38 -10.62 47.97
N PRO A 126 -31.83 -9.99 49.02
CA PRO A 126 -32.24 -10.27 50.39
C PRO A 126 -33.46 -9.39 50.68
N ASP A 127 -34.65 -9.98 50.74
CA ASP A 127 -35.76 -9.64 51.66
C ASP A 127 -37.12 -9.98 51.06
N GLY A 128 -37.88 -10.81 51.79
CA GLY A 128 -39.21 -11.23 51.41
C GLY A 128 -39.87 -12.11 52.47
N ALA A 129 -40.04 -11.54 53.67
CA ALA A 129 -40.91 -12.07 54.70
C ALA A 129 -42.39 -12.07 54.26
N SER A 130 -43.16 -13.02 54.83
CA SER A 130 -44.63 -13.19 54.72
C SER A 130 -45.09 -13.73 53.36
N SER A 131 -45.93 -14.76 53.25
CA SER A 131 -47.01 -15.27 54.11
C SER A 131 -47.23 -16.76 53.86
#